data_AF-A0A4S4KQV9-F1
#
_entry.id   AF-A0A4S4KQV9-F1
#
_cell.length_a   1.000
_cell.length_b   1.000
_cell.length_c   1.000
_cell.angle_alpha   90.00
_cell.angle_beta   90.00
_cell.angle_gamma   90.00
#
_symmetry.space_group_name_H-M   'P 1'
#
loop_
_entity.id
_entity.type
_entity.pdbx_description
1 polymer ?
#
loop_
_entity_poly.entity_id
_entity_poly.type
_entity_poly.pdbx_seq_one_letter_code
_entity_poly.pdbx_strand_id
1 'polypeptide(L)'
;MKLSLVVYIATGLLGAFASKMRPTTCTVRPLGAGKDDTSQVETAIARCGHYGTTVLGPGEYNITRKMTWDLVSSKVDLHGYLNFIPDVQYWLNANSTYRVVFIQDQASWFVVTGKDFVIDAYNTGGIIGNGQTWWSFYGNRSRSDGDGRPIAFTLSNVTRGTVKNFRIESQPFWCNTVADSSDVVYDGMYCNATNQDPLYAGQNVVPNTDGQRLIRLHILVSQLTRATATGIDTYRSDNVKLLNWDITCGDDCLAIKGNVTCRGGNGIAVGSLGQYVDLPDIVDHLMIEDAKMVRLDPQVQPNMGSGLYLKTWTGTVNGVPPTGGGGGGGG
;
A
#
# COMPACT_ATOMS: atom_id res chain seq x y z
N MET A 1 68.16 37.48 26.77
CA MET A 1 67.43 36.69 25.76
C MET A 1 66.43 35.79 26.46
N LYS A 2 65.13 36.11 26.40
CA LYS A 2 63.95 35.23 26.56
C LYS A 2 62.70 36.12 26.57
N LEU A 3 62.12 36.30 25.39
CA LEU A 3 60.83 36.96 25.21
C LEU A 3 59.75 35.87 25.42
N SER A 4 58.92 36.00 26.45
CA SER A 4 57.79 35.09 26.66
C SER A 4 56.57 35.65 25.95
N LEU A 5 56.13 34.97 24.90
CA LEU A 5 54.93 35.30 24.13
C LEU A 5 53.73 34.67 24.84
N VAL A 6 52.85 35.50 25.44
CA VAL A 6 51.56 35.05 25.96
C VAL A 6 50.55 35.09 24.82
N VAL A 7 50.09 33.92 24.38
CA VAL A 7 49.03 33.78 23.38
C VAL A 7 47.69 33.70 24.10
N TYR A 8 46.83 34.71 23.94
CA TYR A 8 45.44 34.65 24.38
C TYR A 8 44.62 33.93 23.30
N ILE A 9 44.19 32.69 23.58
CA ILE A 9 43.20 31.99 22.76
C ILE A 9 41.82 32.49 23.17
N ALA A 10 41.23 33.38 22.37
CA ALA A 10 39.84 33.77 22.51
C ALA A 10 38.96 32.58 22.08
N THR A 11 38.36 31.88 23.04
CA THR A 11 37.33 30.87 22.78
C THR A 11 36.03 31.58 22.36
N GLY A 12 35.88 31.82 21.06
CA GLY A 12 34.61 32.23 20.48
C GLY A 12 33.62 31.08 20.54
N LEU A 13 32.62 31.18 21.43
CA LEU A 13 31.42 30.35 21.37
C LEU A 13 30.67 30.65 20.07
N LEU A 14 30.91 29.87 19.03
CA LEU A 14 30.03 29.75 17.87
C LEU A 14 28.76 29.03 18.33
N GLY A 15 27.83 29.80 18.90
CA GLY A 15 26.46 29.35 19.09
C GLY A 15 25.86 29.09 17.71
N ALA A 16 25.73 27.81 17.33
CA ALA A 16 24.97 27.41 16.17
C ALA A 16 23.51 27.87 16.38
N PHE A 17 23.13 28.98 15.75
CA PHE A 17 21.74 29.37 15.61
C PHE A 17 21.07 28.33 14.68
N ALA A 18 20.58 27.24 15.27
CA ALA A 18 19.61 26.39 14.62
C ALA A 18 18.34 27.23 14.41
N SER A 19 18.20 27.81 13.22
CA SER A 19 16.93 28.33 12.73
C SER A 19 15.90 27.21 12.85
N LYS A 20 14.99 27.31 13.83
CA LYS A 20 13.78 26.49 13.85
C LYS A 20 12.94 26.93 12.65
N MET A 21 13.18 26.30 11.51
CA MET A 21 12.35 26.45 10.32
C MET A 21 10.92 26.12 10.75
N ARG A 22 10.01 27.11 10.71
CA ARG A 22 8.61 26.86 11.04
C ARG A 22 8.05 25.89 10.01
N PRO A 23 7.39 24.79 10.40
CA PRO A 23 6.80 23.86 9.46
C PRO A 23 5.87 24.59 8.50
N THR A 24 6.05 24.40 7.20
CA THR A 24 5.18 24.97 6.16
C THR A 24 3.87 24.18 6.11
N THR A 25 2.73 24.86 6.08
CA THR A 25 1.42 24.21 5.91
C THR A 25 0.82 24.57 4.55
N CYS A 26 0.42 23.55 3.79
CA CYS A 26 -0.28 23.68 2.52
C CYS A 26 -1.69 23.13 2.67
N THR A 27 -2.71 23.97 2.49
CA THR A 27 -4.11 23.54 2.57
C THR A 27 -4.74 23.54 1.18
N VAL A 28 -5.33 22.42 0.77
CA VAL A 28 -6.01 22.24 -0.50
C VAL A 28 -7.48 21.91 -0.23
N ARG A 29 -8.36 22.35 -1.13
CA ARG A 29 -9.78 21.96 -1.18
C ARG A 29 -10.10 21.49 -2.59
N PRO A 30 -11.08 20.62 -2.80
CA PRO A 30 -11.46 20.19 -4.14
C PRO A 30 -11.86 21.38 -5.03
N LEU A 31 -11.50 21.32 -6.31
CA LEU A 31 -11.84 22.36 -7.30
C LEU A 31 -13.34 22.39 -7.64
N GLY A 32 -14.06 21.30 -7.31
CA GLY A 32 -15.47 21.10 -7.58
C GLY A 32 -15.73 20.08 -8.69
N ALA A 33 -17.01 19.80 -8.93
CA ALA A 33 -17.45 18.74 -9.83
C ALA A 33 -16.82 18.82 -11.23
N GLY A 34 -16.35 17.67 -11.73
CA GLY A 34 -15.79 17.51 -13.09
C GLY A 34 -14.41 18.12 -13.31
N LYS A 35 -13.81 18.79 -12.32
CA LYS A 35 -12.45 19.34 -12.43
C LYS A 35 -11.43 18.34 -11.91
N ASP A 36 -10.27 18.29 -12.54
CA ASP A 36 -9.14 17.46 -12.14
C ASP A 36 -8.32 18.14 -11.04
N ASP A 37 -8.24 17.49 -9.89
CA ASP A 37 -7.54 17.96 -8.70
C ASP A 37 -6.07 17.50 -8.64
N THR A 38 -5.64 16.61 -9.54
CA THR A 38 -4.33 15.94 -9.42
C THR A 38 -3.17 16.94 -9.31
N SER A 39 -3.15 17.97 -10.15
CA SER A 39 -2.06 18.96 -10.18
C SER A 39 -2.02 19.84 -8.93
N GLN A 40 -3.16 20.21 -8.34
CA GLN A 40 -3.15 21.02 -7.11
C GLN A 40 -2.74 20.19 -5.89
N VAL A 41 -3.11 18.91 -5.85
CA VAL A 41 -2.68 17.98 -4.80
C VAL A 41 -1.16 17.78 -4.86
N GLU A 42 -0.62 17.46 -6.04
CA GLU A 42 0.83 17.28 -6.21
C GLU A 42 1.61 18.56 -5.92
N THR A 43 1.09 19.73 -6.29
CA THR A 43 1.74 21.02 -5.97
C THR A 43 1.84 21.24 -4.46
N ALA A 44 0.80 20.90 -3.71
CA ALA A 44 0.82 21.00 -2.24
C ALA A 44 1.79 20.02 -1.61
N ILE A 45 1.83 18.77 -2.10
CA ILE A 45 2.78 17.75 -1.65
C ILE A 45 4.22 18.15 -2.00
N ALA A 46 4.50 18.67 -3.19
CA ALA A 46 5.82 19.13 -3.57
C ALA A 46 6.33 20.27 -2.67
N ARG A 47 5.42 21.12 -2.17
CA ARG A 47 5.76 22.27 -1.33
C ARG A 47 5.86 21.94 0.17
N CYS A 48 5.02 21.03 0.66
CA CYS A 48 4.87 20.76 2.10
C CYS A 48 5.10 19.30 2.50
N GLY A 49 5.34 18.41 1.55
CA GLY A 49 5.65 17.00 1.79
C GLY A 49 7.03 16.76 2.39
N HIS A 50 7.90 17.76 2.43
CA HIS A 50 9.21 17.70 3.09
C HIS A 50 9.27 18.70 4.24
N TYR A 51 9.38 18.21 5.47
CA TYR A 51 9.46 19.02 6.70
C TYR A 51 8.24 19.92 6.98
N GLY A 52 7.10 19.60 6.38
CA GLY A 52 5.87 20.39 6.48
C GLY A 52 4.62 19.54 6.72
N THR A 53 3.47 20.20 6.58
CA THR A 53 2.14 19.59 6.70
C THR A 53 1.30 19.91 5.47
N THR A 54 0.73 18.90 4.84
CA THR A 54 -0.28 19.07 3.79
C THR A 54 -1.66 18.72 4.34
N VAL A 55 -2.63 19.61 4.20
CA VAL A 55 -4.02 19.40 4.63
C VAL A 55 -4.90 19.34 3.39
N LEU A 56 -5.45 18.18 3.08
CA LEU A 56 -6.53 18.02 2.11
C LEU A 56 -7.84 18.13 2.88
N GLY A 57 -8.56 19.24 2.70
CA GLY A 57 -9.85 19.46 3.34
C GLY A 57 -10.94 18.50 2.86
N PRO A 58 -12.12 18.51 3.51
CA PRO A 58 -13.23 17.63 3.15
C PRO A 58 -13.72 17.77 1.70
N GLY A 59 -14.20 16.66 1.15
CA GLY A 59 -14.78 16.54 -0.19
C GLY A 59 -14.06 15.49 -1.05
N GLU A 60 -14.44 15.41 -2.31
CA GLU A 60 -13.87 14.48 -3.30
C GLU A 60 -12.94 15.22 -4.26
N TYR A 61 -11.70 14.74 -4.37
CA TYR A 61 -10.68 15.23 -5.29
C TYR A 61 -10.63 14.31 -6.50
N ASN A 62 -10.99 14.77 -7.69
CA ASN A 62 -10.91 13.92 -8.87
C ASN A 62 -9.44 13.77 -9.29
N ILE A 63 -8.97 12.52 -9.32
CA ILE A 63 -7.63 12.17 -9.75
C ILE A 63 -7.73 11.48 -11.11
N THR A 64 -7.20 12.13 -12.15
CA THR A 64 -7.34 11.69 -13.55
C THR A 64 -6.07 11.05 -14.12
N ARG A 65 -4.95 11.14 -13.40
CA ARG A 65 -3.67 10.58 -13.80
C ARG A 65 -2.94 9.98 -12.61
N LYS A 66 -1.98 9.09 -12.89
CA LYS A 66 -1.13 8.52 -11.84
C LYS A 66 -0.47 9.61 -11.01
N MET A 67 -0.35 9.34 -9.72
CA MET A 67 0.15 10.29 -8.74
C MET A 67 1.20 9.64 -7.83
N THR A 68 2.25 10.39 -7.50
CA THR A 68 3.22 9.99 -6.48
C THR A 68 3.33 11.06 -5.40
N TRP A 69 3.38 10.66 -4.13
CA TRP A 69 3.75 11.54 -3.04
C TRP A 69 5.12 11.16 -2.49
N ASP A 70 6.03 12.12 -2.44
CA ASP A 70 7.32 11.98 -1.78
C ASP A 70 7.30 12.74 -0.45
N LEU A 71 7.38 12.00 0.65
CA LEU A 71 7.17 12.51 1.99
C LEU A 71 8.41 12.32 2.86
N VAL A 72 8.96 13.42 3.40
CA VAL A 72 10.12 13.39 4.28
C VAL A 72 9.86 14.20 5.55
N SER A 73 9.90 13.55 6.71
CA SER A 73 9.74 14.25 8.00
C SER A 73 8.49 15.14 8.03
N SER A 74 7.37 14.64 7.52
CA SER A 74 6.19 15.43 7.20
C SER A 74 4.88 14.76 7.60
N LYS A 75 3.79 15.53 7.52
CA LYS A 75 2.44 15.06 7.82
C LYS A 75 1.47 15.35 6.67
N VAL A 76 0.59 14.42 6.36
CA VAL A 76 -0.59 14.64 5.52
C VAL A 76 -1.85 14.42 6.35
N ASP A 77 -2.68 15.46 6.45
CA ASP A 77 -4.01 15.43 7.03
C ASP A 77 -5.05 15.31 5.90
N LEU A 78 -5.59 14.11 5.69
CA LEU A 78 -6.48 13.78 4.58
C LEU A 78 -7.94 13.69 5.05
N HIS A 79 -8.67 14.81 4.99
CA HIS A 79 -10.08 14.87 5.41
C HIS A 79 -11.09 14.58 4.29
N GLY A 80 -10.62 14.19 3.09
CA GLY A 80 -11.45 13.92 1.92
C GLY A 80 -10.97 12.71 1.13
N TYR A 81 -11.68 12.39 0.06
CA TYR A 81 -11.39 11.22 -0.77
C TYR A 81 -10.68 11.60 -2.06
N LEU A 82 -9.61 10.87 -2.39
CA LEU A 82 -8.99 10.85 -3.70
C LEU A 82 -9.82 9.94 -4.60
N ASN A 83 -10.64 10.55 -5.47
CA ASN A 83 -11.51 9.84 -6.40
C ASN A 83 -10.77 9.55 -7.71
N PHE A 84 -10.24 8.34 -7.84
CA PHE A 84 -9.54 7.92 -9.06
C PHE A 84 -10.59 7.62 -10.15
N ILE A 85 -10.63 8.47 -11.17
CA ILE A 85 -11.62 8.38 -12.25
C ILE A 85 -11.39 7.07 -13.03
N PRO A 86 -12.40 6.21 -13.21
CA PRO A 86 -12.22 4.87 -13.77
C PRO A 86 -12.17 4.87 -15.30
N ASP A 87 -11.29 5.68 -15.91
CA ASP A 87 -10.99 5.58 -17.33
C ASP A 87 -10.15 4.32 -17.58
N VAL A 88 -10.84 3.19 -17.78
CA VAL A 88 -10.21 1.88 -17.94
C VAL A 88 -9.17 1.91 -19.05
N GLN A 89 -9.44 2.53 -20.20
CA GLN A 89 -8.50 2.52 -21.32
C GLN A 89 -7.24 3.33 -21.02
N TYR A 90 -7.37 4.46 -20.34
CA TYR A 90 -6.23 5.23 -19.88
C TYR A 90 -5.34 4.40 -18.94
N TRP A 91 -5.93 3.74 -17.94
CA TRP A 91 -5.19 3.00 -16.91
C TRP A 91 -4.58 1.68 -17.37
N LEU A 92 -5.09 1.07 -18.45
CA LEU A 92 -4.46 -0.11 -19.07
C LEU A 92 -3.14 0.23 -19.79
N ASN A 93 -2.86 1.51 -20.05
CA ASN A 93 -1.61 1.94 -20.65
C ASN A 93 -0.48 1.95 -19.60
N ALA A 94 0.61 1.22 -19.86
CA ALA A 94 1.78 1.16 -18.97
C ALA A 94 2.42 2.54 -18.67
N ASN A 95 2.24 3.53 -19.55
CA ASN A 95 2.70 4.89 -19.29
C ASN A 95 1.82 5.64 -18.28
N SER A 96 0.61 5.14 -18.01
CA SER A 96 -0.38 5.72 -17.11
C SER A 96 -0.37 5.11 -15.71
N THR A 97 0.56 4.22 -15.41
CA THR A 97 0.69 3.57 -14.10
C THR A 97 2.16 3.58 -13.62
N TYR A 98 2.39 2.99 -12.45
CA TYR A 98 3.70 2.73 -11.88
C TYR A 98 3.94 1.23 -11.74
N ARG A 99 5.08 0.78 -12.26
CA ARG A 99 5.59 -0.60 -12.17
C ARG A 99 6.57 -0.73 -11.00
N VAL A 100 6.15 -0.32 -9.80
CA VAL A 100 6.98 -0.41 -8.58
C VAL A 100 6.87 -1.75 -7.87
N VAL A 101 5.91 -2.58 -8.29
CA VAL A 101 5.70 -3.95 -7.83
C VAL A 101 6.09 -4.89 -8.97
N PHE A 102 7.30 -5.44 -8.91
CA PHE A 102 7.87 -6.22 -10.01
C PHE A 102 7.37 -7.67 -10.07
N ILE A 103 6.67 -8.14 -9.04
CA ILE A 103 6.06 -9.46 -9.00
C ILE A 103 4.71 -9.44 -9.71
N GLN A 104 4.40 -10.52 -10.42
CA GLN A 104 3.12 -10.73 -11.11
C GLN A 104 2.74 -9.66 -12.14
N ASP A 105 3.73 -8.87 -12.57
CA ASP A 105 3.54 -7.78 -13.51
C ASP A 105 2.32 -6.91 -13.12
N GLN A 106 2.28 -6.44 -11.86
CA GLN A 106 1.23 -5.57 -11.35
C GLN A 106 1.59 -4.09 -11.53
N ALA A 107 0.56 -3.25 -11.48
CA ALA A 107 0.69 -1.82 -11.73
C ALA A 107 -0.08 -1.02 -10.67
N SER A 108 0.50 0.07 -10.19
CA SER A 108 -0.10 0.96 -9.19
C SER A 108 -0.45 2.30 -9.83
N TRP A 109 -1.57 2.91 -9.44
CA TRP A 109 -1.89 4.29 -9.89
C TRP A 109 -1.49 5.38 -8.89
N PHE A 110 -1.22 4.98 -7.64
CA PHE A 110 -0.91 5.88 -6.54
C PHE A 110 0.19 5.28 -5.68
N VAL A 111 1.32 5.98 -5.64
CA VAL A 111 2.50 5.56 -4.90
C VAL A 111 2.88 6.61 -3.87
N VAL A 112 3.20 6.20 -2.65
CA VAL A 112 3.83 7.04 -1.65
C VAL A 112 5.23 6.50 -1.39
N THR A 113 6.21 7.39 -1.36
CA THR A 113 7.62 7.11 -1.08
C THR A 113 8.15 8.06 -0.01
N GLY A 114 9.32 7.74 0.54
CA GLY A 114 10.06 8.65 1.41
C GLY A 114 10.27 8.11 2.82
N LYS A 115 10.37 8.98 3.81
CA LYS A 115 10.74 8.58 5.18
C LYS A 115 10.20 9.49 6.25
N ASP A 116 9.99 8.94 7.44
CA ASP A 116 9.62 9.71 8.62
C ASP A 116 8.33 10.50 8.42
N PHE A 117 7.27 9.87 7.92
CA PHE A 117 6.01 10.57 7.63
C PHE A 117 4.80 9.95 8.32
N VAL A 118 3.76 10.78 8.48
CA VAL A 118 2.43 10.34 8.92
C VAL A 118 1.38 10.80 7.92
N ILE A 119 0.59 9.87 7.41
CA ILE A 119 -0.68 10.15 6.71
C ILE A 119 -1.80 9.79 7.69
N ASP A 120 -2.62 10.76 8.11
CA ASP A 120 -3.82 10.52 8.91
C ASP A 120 -5.05 10.96 8.12
N ALA A 121 -5.95 10.00 7.88
CA ALA A 121 -7.16 10.21 7.08
C ALA A 121 -8.44 10.34 7.93
N TYR A 122 -8.29 10.32 9.26
CA TYR A 122 -9.35 10.65 10.23
C TYR A 122 -10.67 9.85 10.09
N ASN A 123 -10.65 8.70 9.40
CA ASN A 123 -11.84 7.91 9.03
C ASN A 123 -12.83 8.67 8.12
N THR A 124 -12.41 9.81 7.58
CA THR A 124 -13.22 10.67 6.69
C THR A 124 -12.59 10.85 5.31
N GLY A 125 -11.39 10.32 5.11
CA GLY A 125 -10.68 10.41 3.85
C GLY A 125 -10.00 9.10 3.44
N GLY A 126 -9.43 9.13 2.24
CA GLY A 126 -8.75 8.00 1.63
C GLY A 126 -8.95 7.96 0.12
N ILE A 127 -9.34 6.82 -0.44
CA ILE A 127 -9.47 6.60 -1.89
C ILE A 127 -10.86 6.10 -2.24
N ILE A 128 -11.43 6.63 -3.32
CA ILE A 128 -12.52 6.01 -4.06
C ILE A 128 -11.89 5.37 -5.31
N GLY A 129 -11.89 4.04 -5.36
CA GLY A 129 -11.26 3.26 -6.43
C GLY A 129 -12.20 2.92 -7.59
N ASN A 130 -13.49 3.22 -7.48
CA ASN A 130 -14.49 2.96 -8.53
C ASN A 130 -14.43 1.52 -9.10
N GLY A 131 -14.22 0.54 -8.23
CA GLY A 131 -13.95 -0.86 -8.58
C GLY A 131 -15.04 -1.52 -9.43
N GLN A 132 -16.31 -1.15 -9.29
CA GLN A 132 -17.40 -1.75 -10.09
C GLN A 132 -17.17 -1.65 -11.59
N THR A 133 -16.68 -0.50 -12.08
CA THR A 133 -16.35 -0.33 -13.49
C THR A 133 -15.31 -1.36 -13.95
N TRP A 134 -14.32 -1.64 -13.10
CA TRP A 134 -13.27 -2.62 -13.37
C TRP A 134 -13.76 -4.06 -13.28
N TRP A 135 -14.55 -4.38 -12.26
CA TRP A 135 -15.12 -5.71 -12.06
C TRP A 135 -16.07 -6.07 -13.21
N SER A 136 -16.96 -5.16 -13.60
CA SER A 136 -17.85 -5.35 -14.74
C SER A 136 -17.08 -5.41 -16.06
N PHE A 137 -16.00 -4.63 -16.23
CA PHE A 137 -15.14 -4.73 -17.40
C PHE A 137 -14.48 -6.11 -17.50
N TYR A 138 -13.94 -6.65 -16.40
CA TYR A 138 -13.28 -7.95 -16.36
C TYR A 138 -14.22 -9.15 -16.16
N GLY A 139 -15.53 -8.93 -15.94
CA GLY A 139 -16.49 -10.00 -15.63
C GLY A 139 -16.61 -11.08 -16.71
N ASN A 140 -16.32 -10.75 -17.97
CA ASN A 140 -16.35 -11.68 -19.10
C ASN A 140 -15.05 -11.76 -19.90
N ARG A 141 -13.94 -11.24 -19.36
CA ARG A 141 -12.65 -11.21 -20.04
C ARG A 141 -11.52 -11.44 -19.06
N SER A 142 -10.44 -12.04 -19.55
CA SER A 142 -9.18 -12.05 -18.82
C SER A 142 -8.33 -10.86 -19.23
N ARG A 143 -7.36 -10.49 -18.38
CA ARG A 143 -6.29 -9.57 -18.74
C ARG A 143 -5.55 -10.12 -19.96
N SER A 144 -5.58 -9.39 -21.06
CA SER A 144 -4.62 -9.55 -22.15
C SER A 144 -3.29 -8.90 -21.75
N ASP A 145 -2.28 -8.95 -22.61
CA ASP A 145 -1.03 -8.20 -22.43
C ASP A 145 -1.23 -6.72 -22.00
N GLY A 146 -0.19 -6.11 -21.43
CA GLY A 146 -0.26 -4.76 -20.87
C GLY A 146 -0.76 -4.73 -19.43
N ASP A 147 -1.00 -3.54 -18.88
CA ASP A 147 -1.35 -3.37 -17.46
C ASP A 147 -2.75 -3.88 -17.15
N GLY A 148 -2.96 -4.33 -15.91
CA GLY A 148 -4.23 -4.86 -15.43
C GLY A 148 -5.06 -3.82 -14.68
N ARG A 149 -5.92 -4.31 -13.78
CA ARG A 149 -6.57 -3.47 -12.76
C ARG A 149 -5.48 -2.89 -11.84
N PRO A 150 -5.49 -1.58 -11.52
CA PRO A 150 -4.42 -0.97 -10.75
C PRO A 150 -4.53 -1.32 -9.25
N ILE A 151 -3.39 -1.47 -8.58
CA ILE A 151 -3.30 -1.50 -7.12
C ILE A 151 -3.75 -0.14 -6.58
N ALA A 152 -4.65 -0.14 -5.59
CA ALA A 152 -5.29 1.09 -5.15
C ALA A 152 -4.34 2.02 -4.39
N PHE A 153 -3.50 1.49 -3.49
CA PHE A 153 -2.55 2.28 -2.71
C PHE A 153 -1.21 1.56 -2.51
N THR A 154 -0.10 2.16 -2.91
CA THR A 154 1.22 1.52 -2.75
C THR A 154 2.18 2.38 -1.96
N LEU A 155 2.80 1.83 -0.91
CA LEU A 155 4.03 2.38 -0.35
C LEU A 155 5.21 1.72 -1.05
N SER A 156 6.15 2.52 -1.54
CA SER A 156 7.37 2.02 -2.19
C SER A 156 8.56 2.81 -1.68
N ASN A 157 9.66 2.13 -1.32
CA ASN A 157 10.87 2.77 -0.80
C ASN A 157 10.59 3.67 0.43
N VAL A 158 9.76 3.16 1.35
CA VAL A 158 9.37 3.88 2.57
C VAL A 158 10.21 3.44 3.76
N THR A 159 10.64 4.37 4.60
CA THR A 159 11.24 4.06 5.91
C THR A 159 10.55 4.85 7.02
N ARG A 160 10.03 4.16 8.06
CA ARG A 160 9.33 4.83 9.19
C ARG A 160 8.11 5.64 8.72
N GLY A 161 7.26 5.01 7.91
CA GLY A 161 6.01 5.59 7.44
C GLY A 161 4.82 5.09 8.26
N THR A 162 3.92 5.98 8.65
CA THR A 162 2.66 5.63 9.34
C THR A 162 1.46 6.08 8.54
N VAL A 163 0.47 5.20 8.34
CA VAL A 163 -0.80 5.49 7.69
C VAL A 163 -1.93 5.16 8.66
N LYS A 164 -2.79 6.13 8.95
CA LYS A 164 -3.84 6.02 9.97
C LYS A 164 -5.22 6.29 9.41
N ASN A 165 -6.20 5.52 9.89
CA ASN A 165 -7.63 5.77 9.68
C ASN A 165 -8.03 5.96 8.20
N PHE A 166 -7.35 5.23 7.32
CA PHE A 166 -7.42 5.43 5.87
C PHE A 166 -8.45 4.50 5.26
N ARG A 167 -9.34 5.05 4.43
CA ARG A 167 -10.46 4.30 3.85
C ARG A 167 -10.25 4.10 2.35
N ILE A 168 -10.32 2.87 1.88
CA ILE A 168 -10.33 2.55 0.45
C ILE A 168 -11.68 1.94 0.11
N GLU A 169 -12.45 2.70 -0.64
CA GLU A 169 -13.78 2.30 -1.10
C GLU A 169 -13.68 1.77 -2.51
N SER A 170 -14.21 0.55 -2.73
CA SER A 170 -14.27 -0.11 -4.03
C SER A 170 -12.91 -0.18 -4.73
N GLN A 171 -11.90 -0.79 -4.12
CA GLN A 171 -10.62 -1.03 -4.77
C GLN A 171 -10.79 -1.88 -6.05
N PRO A 172 -10.17 -1.52 -7.19
CA PRO A 172 -10.34 -2.29 -8.43
C PRO A 172 -9.55 -3.60 -8.42
N PHE A 173 -8.42 -3.63 -7.71
CA PHE A 173 -7.53 -4.77 -7.51
C PHE A 173 -7.12 -4.84 -6.04
N TRP A 174 -5.87 -5.14 -5.73
CA TRP A 174 -5.32 -5.09 -4.38
C TRP A 174 -5.61 -3.76 -3.69
N CYS A 175 -6.09 -3.85 -2.45
CA CYS A 175 -6.39 -2.67 -1.65
C CYS A 175 -5.12 -1.86 -1.38
N ASN A 176 -4.04 -2.51 -0.95
CA ASN A 176 -2.77 -1.84 -0.76
C ASN A 176 -1.56 -2.76 -0.93
N THR A 177 -0.38 -2.15 -1.04
CA THR A 177 0.90 -2.85 -1.21
C THR A 177 2.04 -2.09 -0.55
N VAL A 178 3.04 -2.79 -0.02
CA VAL A 178 4.26 -2.19 0.54
C VAL A 178 5.50 -2.86 -0.05
N ALA A 179 6.12 -2.19 -1.02
CA ALA A 179 7.32 -2.67 -1.68
C ALA A 179 8.57 -1.96 -1.16
N ASP A 180 9.68 -2.67 -0.99
CA ASP A 180 11.01 -2.10 -0.73
C ASP A 180 11.06 -1.16 0.48
N SER A 181 10.32 -1.47 1.55
CA SER A 181 10.09 -0.53 2.65
C SER A 181 10.41 -1.11 4.03
N SER A 182 10.69 -0.29 5.03
CA SER A 182 10.94 -0.73 6.41
C SER A 182 10.21 0.12 7.44
N ASP A 183 9.86 -0.47 8.58
CA ASP A 183 9.23 0.22 9.72
C ASP A 183 7.91 0.91 9.32
N VAL A 184 7.00 0.16 8.71
CA VAL A 184 5.70 0.69 8.25
C VAL A 184 4.61 0.31 9.24
N VAL A 185 3.75 1.27 9.58
CA VAL A 185 2.57 1.02 10.42
C VAL A 185 1.32 1.48 9.68
N TYR A 186 0.38 0.55 9.52
CA TYR A 186 -1.01 0.89 9.26
C TYR A 186 -1.81 0.72 10.55
N ASP A 187 -2.64 1.71 10.86
CA ASP A 187 -3.50 1.67 12.05
C ASP A 187 -4.90 2.20 11.71
N GLY A 188 -5.91 1.33 11.77
CA GLY A 188 -7.30 1.69 11.49
C GLY A 188 -7.61 1.79 9.99
N MET A 189 -6.88 1.06 9.14
CA MET A 189 -7.18 1.06 7.70
C MET A 189 -8.42 0.20 7.41
N TYR A 190 -9.25 0.71 6.51
CA TYR A 190 -10.49 0.09 6.08
C TYR A 190 -10.50 -0.08 4.55
N CYS A 191 -10.83 -1.28 4.08
CA CYS A 191 -10.95 -1.63 2.67
C CYS A 191 -12.30 -2.28 2.40
N ASN A 192 -13.03 -1.86 1.37
CA ASN A 192 -14.29 -2.51 1.01
C ASN A 192 -14.49 -2.64 -0.50
N ALA A 193 -14.32 -3.87 -0.99
CA ALA A 193 -14.76 -4.30 -2.31
C ALA A 193 -16.05 -5.11 -2.18
N THR A 194 -17.19 -4.42 -2.22
CA THR A 194 -18.51 -5.05 -2.33
C THR A 194 -19.07 -4.77 -3.72
N ASN A 195 -19.34 -5.83 -4.49
CA ASN A 195 -20.06 -5.72 -5.75
C ASN A 195 -21.47 -5.15 -5.50
N GLN A 196 -21.84 -4.11 -6.24
CA GLN A 196 -23.16 -3.48 -6.17
C GLN A 196 -24.05 -3.82 -7.38
N ASP A 197 -23.51 -4.52 -8.38
CA ASP A 197 -24.25 -4.93 -9.58
C ASP A 197 -25.07 -6.20 -9.31
N PRO A 198 -26.42 -6.13 -9.36
CA PRO A 198 -27.28 -7.28 -9.11
C PRO A 198 -27.09 -8.44 -10.09
N LEU A 199 -26.57 -8.18 -11.29
CA LEU A 199 -26.28 -9.22 -12.29
C LEU A 199 -25.34 -10.30 -11.75
N TYR A 200 -24.46 -9.91 -10.84
CA TYR A 200 -23.42 -10.76 -10.28
C TYR A 200 -23.67 -11.15 -8.83
N ALA A 201 -24.91 -10.99 -8.33
CA ALA A 201 -25.30 -11.51 -7.03
C ALA A 201 -25.05 -13.04 -6.96
N GLY A 202 -24.45 -13.50 -5.85
CA GLY A 202 -24.09 -14.91 -5.65
C GLY A 202 -22.86 -15.38 -6.43
N GLN A 203 -22.15 -14.48 -7.12
CA GLN A 203 -20.94 -14.77 -7.87
C GLN A 203 -19.73 -14.02 -7.29
N ASN A 204 -18.54 -14.62 -7.39
CA ASN A 204 -17.31 -13.89 -7.08
C ASN A 204 -16.82 -13.10 -8.30
N VAL A 205 -17.31 -11.87 -8.46
CA VAL A 205 -16.89 -10.96 -9.55
C VAL A 205 -15.90 -9.88 -9.11
N VAL A 206 -15.45 -9.96 -7.87
CA VAL A 206 -14.37 -9.14 -7.31
C VAL A 206 -13.09 -9.96 -7.08
N PRO A 207 -12.66 -10.86 -7.99
CA PRO A 207 -11.44 -11.64 -7.78
C PRO A 207 -10.24 -10.70 -7.69
N ASN A 208 -9.21 -11.09 -6.96
CA ASN A 208 -8.01 -10.29 -6.77
C ASN A 208 -8.24 -8.88 -6.19
N THR A 209 -9.37 -8.68 -5.49
CA THR A 209 -9.58 -7.50 -4.64
C THR A 209 -8.98 -7.71 -3.25
N ASP A 210 -7.86 -8.45 -3.22
CA ASP A 210 -7.12 -8.82 -2.04
C ASP A 210 -7.02 -7.58 -1.15
N GLY A 211 -7.20 -7.76 0.15
CA GLY A 211 -6.54 -6.79 1.03
C GLY A 211 -5.07 -6.78 0.75
N GLN A 212 -4.54 -8.00 0.56
CA GLN A 212 -3.12 -8.25 0.69
C GLN A 212 -2.65 -9.67 0.30
N ARG A 213 -1.53 -9.80 -0.44
CA ARG A 213 -0.89 -11.09 -0.77
C ARG A 213 0.65 -11.14 -0.55
N LEU A 214 1.14 -12.11 0.23
CA LEU A 214 2.59 -12.25 0.53
C LEU A 214 3.40 -12.89 -0.59
N ILE A 215 4.46 -12.22 -1.05
CA ILE A 215 5.57 -12.83 -1.81
C ILE A 215 6.88 -12.11 -1.42
N ARG A 216 7.68 -12.76 -0.54
CA ARG A 216 9.03 -12.40 0.00
C ARG A 216 9.12 -11.73 1.37
N LEU A 217 9.76 -12.42 2.32
CA LEU A 217 10.07 -11.98 3.67
C LEU A 217 11.31 -12.72 4.25
N HIS A 218 12.35 -12.02 4.71
CA HIS A 218 13.39 -12.62 5.57
C HIS A 218 13.08 -12.19 7.03
N ILE A 219 13.20 -13.08 8.08
CA ILE A 219 13.50 -12.91 9.57
C ILE A 219 14.73 -13.69 10.12
N LEU A 220 15.57 -13.04 10.97
CA LEU A 220 16.35 -13.58 12.10
C LEU A 220 16.75 -12.44 13.05
N VAL A 221 16.56 -12.58 14.38
CA VAL A 221 17.47 -11.95 15.37
C VAL A 221 17.69 -12.83 16.60
N SER A 222 18.93 -13.32 16.76
CA SER A 222 19.63 -13.31 18.05
C SER A 222 21.15 -13.44 17.80
N GLN A 223 21.87 -12.35 18.09
CA GLN A 223 23.33 -12.13 18.08
C GLN A 223 24.09 -12.31 16.73
N LEU A 224 24.64 -11.17 16.28
CA LEU A 224 25.41 -10.90 15.06
C LEU A 224 24.62 -10.93 13.73
N THR A 225 24.59 -9.75 13.09
CA THR A 225 24.24 -9.43 11.69
C THR A 225 22.78 -9.57 11.20
N ARG A 226 22.11 -8.39 11.12
CA ARG A 226 21.16 -7.89 10.08
C ARG A 226 19.79 -8.60 9.84
N ALA A 227 18.80 -8.17 10.65
CA ALA A 227 17.43 -7.62 10.43
C ALA A 227 16.55 -7.96 9.21
N THR A 228 15.23 -7.92 9.46
CA THR A 228 14.19 -8.66 8.75
C THR A 228 12.70 -8.48 9.29
N ALA A 229 11.59 -8.86 8.56
CA ALA A 229 10.15 -8.38 8.62
C ALA A 229 8.85 -9.24 8.92
N THR A 230 7.66 -8.58 8.83
CA THR A 230 6.31 -9.16 8.73
C THR A 230 5.39 -8.33 7.78
N GLY A 231 4.19 -8.80 7.38
CA GLY A 231 3.61 -8.64 6.01
C GLY A 231 2.44 -7.66 5.69
N ILE A 232 2.55 -7.16 4.43
CA ILE A 232 1.58 -6.52 3.51
C ILE A 232 1.46 -7.39 2.20
N ASP A 233 0.96 -6.92 1.04
CA ASP A 233 1.59 -7.27 -0.24
C ASP A 233 2.99 -6.72 -0.10
N THR A 234 3.80 -7.42 0.68
CA THR A 234 5.13 -6.98 1.08
C THR A 234 6.07 -7.66 0.16
N TYR A 235 6.70 -6.85 -0.65
CA TYR A 235 7.78 -7.27 -1.49
C TYR A 235 9.05 -6.62 -0.96
N ARG A 236 9.99 -7.41 -0.43
CA ARG A 236 11.27 -6.93 0.10
C ARG A 236 11.11 -5.82 1.15
N SER A 237 10.24 -6.04 2.13
CA SER A 237 9.96 -5.05 3.18
C SER A 237 10.26 -5.59 4.57
N ASP A 238 10.52 -4.68 5.55
CA ASP A 238 10.91 -4.89 6.97
C ASP A 238 9.88 -4.33 7.99
N ASN A 239 9.66 -5.00 9.12
CA ASN A 239 8.89 -4.51 10.28
C ASN A 239 7.58 -3.78 9.92
N VAL A 240 6.67 -4.50 9.26
CA VAL A 240 5.35 -3.97 8.92
C VAL A 240 4.30 -4.44 9.93
N LYS A 241 3.44 -3.52 10.36
CA LYS A 241 2.37 -3.74 11.34
C LYS A 241 1.02 -3.28 10.81
N LEU A 242 0.00 -4.11 11.01
CA LEU A 242 -1.37 -3.87 10.56
C LEU A 242 -2.32 -3.90 11.75
N LEU A 243 -2.54 -2.75 12.35
CA LEU A 243 -3.35 -2.61 13.53
C LEU A 243 -4.77 -2.20 13.16
N ASN A 244 -5.77 -2.81 13.79
CA ASN A 244 -7.18 -2.44 13.62
C ASN A 244 -7.61 -2.43 12.15
N TRP A 245 -7.22 -3.48 11.42
CA TRP A 245 -7.49 -3.59 9.99
C TRP A 245 -8.89 -4.16 9.76
N ASP A 246 -9.68 -3.52 8.91
CA ASP A 246 -11.00 -4.03 8.53
C ASP A 246 -11.11 -4.13 7.01
N ILE A 247 -11.39 -5.32 6.51
CA ILE A 247 -11.53 -5.55 5.08
C ILE A 247 -12.74 -6.40 4.71
N THR A 248 -13.38 -6.00 3.62
CA THR A 248 -14.30 -6.80 2.81
C THR A 248 -13.73 -6.99 1.40
N CYS A 249 -13.58 -8.24 0.94
CA CYS A 249 -12.93 -8.57 -0.33
C CYS A 249 -13.45 -9.86 -0.98
N GLY A 250 -13.07 -10.08 -2.25
CA GLY A 250 -13.40 -11.28 -3.04
C GLY A 250 -12.37 -12.41 -3.01
N ASP A 251 -11.18 -12.15 -2.47
CA ASP A 251 -10.00 -13.00 -2.57
C ASP A 251 -9.23 -12.97 -1.23
N ASP A 252 -7.91 -12.87 -1.18
CA ASP A 252 -7.19 -12.93 0.10
C ASP A 252 -7.48 -11.74 1.03
N CYS A 253 -7.85 -12.01 2.28
CA CYS A 253 -8.17 -10.97 3.24
C CYS A 253 -6.91 -10.21 3.70
N LEU A 254 -5.93 -10.96 4.19
CA LEU A 254 -4.72 -10.38 4.76
C LEU A 254 -3.59 -11.39 4.78
N ALA A 255 -2.39 -10.87 4.95
CA ALA A 255 -1.22 -11.63 5.26
C ALA A 255 -0.33 -10.83 6.24
N ILE A 256 -0.52 -11.04 7.56
CA ILE A 256 0.34 -10.71 8.74
C ILE A 256 -0.05 -9.51 9.70
N LYS A 257 0.08 -9.77 11.03
CA LYS A 257 0.13 -8.98 12.30
C LYS A 257 -0.90 -7.88 12.60
N GLY A 258 -1.85 -8.21 13.48
CA GLY A 258 -2.62 -7.32 14.36
C GLY A 258 -4.10 -7.73 14.46
N ASN A 259 -4.92 -6.95 15.20
CA ASN A 259 -6.37 -7.17 15.24
C ASN A 259 -6.98 -6.84 13.86
N VAL A 260 -7.53 -7.87 13.23
CA VAL A 260 -7.95 -7.85 11.85
C VAL A 260 -9.36 -8.40 11.77
N THR A 261 -10.27 -7.71 11.08
CA THR A 261 -11.55 -8.29 10.70
C THR A 261 -11.62 -8.50 9.19
N CYS A 262 -11.72 -9.77 8.80
CA CYS A 262 -11.85 -10.24 7.43
C CYS A 262 -13.31 -10.57 7.12
N ARG A 263 -13.90 -9.95 6.10
CA ARG A 263 -15.25 -10.26 5.61
C ARG A 263 -15.17 -10.82 4.20
N GLY A 264 -15.54 -12.09 4.06
CA GLY A 264 -15.52 -12.76 2.77
C GLY A 264 -14.11 -13.17 2.35
N GLY A 265 -13.88 -13.21 1.05
CA GLY A 265 -12.58 -13.61 0.50
C GLY A 265 -12.24 -15.10 0.65
N ASN A 266 -10.96 -15.46 0.60
CA ASN A 266 -10.47 -16.84 0.73
C ASN A 266 -9.95 -17.19 2.13
N GLY A 267 -9.82 -16.18 2.99
CA GLY A 267 -9.16 -16.27 4.29
C GLY A 267 -7.87 -15.45 4.33
N ILE A 268 -7.10 -15.59 5.41
CA ILE A 268 -5.77 -15.04 5.54
C ILE A 268 -4.79 -15.98 4.85
N ALA A 269 -4.03 -15.46 3.87
CA ALA A 269 -3.12 -16.26 3.06
C ALA A 269 -1.67 -16.01 3.45
N VAL A 270 -0.89 -17.08 3.58
CA VAL A 270 0.58 -17.01 3.54
C VAL A 270 1.02 -17.51 2.17
N GLY A 271 1.56 -16.62 1.34
CA GLY A 271 1.98 -16.91 -0.03
C GLY A 271 1.09 -16.28 -1.11
N SER A 272 1.19 -16.70 -2.37
CA SER A 272 1.93 -17.87 -2.86
C SER A 272 3.45 -17.71 -2.82
N LEU A 273 4.15 -18.66 -2.22
CA LEU A 273 5.63 -18.68 -2.19
C LEU A 273 6.20 -19.58 -3.29
N GLY A 274 7.39 -19.27 -3.80
CA GLY A 274 8.15 -20.10 -4.75
C GLY A 274 7.74 -19.90 -6.21
N GLN A 275 7.15 -18.75 -6.58
CA GLN A 275 6.62 -18.59 -7.94
C GLN A 275 7.71 -18.40 -9.00
N TYR A 276 8.78 -17.69 -8.66
CA TYR A 276 9.77 -17.19 -9.62
C TYR A 276 11.15 -17.74 -9.26
N VAL A 277 11.81 -18.40 -10.22
CA VAL A 277 13.08 -19.12 -10.04
C VAL A 277 14.16 -18.24 -9.41
N ASP A 278 14.38 -17.07 -10.00
CA ASP A 278 15.43 -16.14 -9.55
C ASP A 278 15.02 -15.34 -8.32
N LEU A 279 13.84 -15.63 -7.78
CA LEU A 279 13.24 -14.89 -6.71
C LEU A 279 12.78 -15.81 -5.55
N PRO A 280 13.68 -16.23 -4.64
CA PRO A 280 13.34 -17.12 -3.52
C PRO A 280 12.42 -16.55 -2.41
N ASP A 281 11.22 -17.07 -2.25
CA ASP A 281 10.22 -16.55 -1.31
C ASP A 281 10.37 -17.10 0.10
N ILE A 282 10.85 -16.28 1.03
CA ILE A 282 10.99 -16.64 2.44
C ILE A 282 9.82 -16.04 3.22
N VAL A 283 9.34 -16.66 4.30
CA VAL A 283 8.43 -16.02 5.28
C VAL A 283 8.89 -16.40 6.68
N ASP A 284 9.24 -15.42 7.51
CA ASP A 284 9.73 -15.72 8.85
C ASP A 284 9.29 -14.68 9.90
N HIS A 285 9.12 -15.13 11.15
CA HIS A 285 8.59 -14.39 12.31
C HIS A 285 7.23 -13.70 12.10
N LEU A 286 6.40 -14.34 11.27
CA LEU A 286 4.96 -14.08 11.16
C LEU A 286 4.26 -14.29 12.51
N MET A 287 3.54 -13.26 12.96
CA MET A 287 2.57 -13.39 14.06
C MET A 287 1.20 -12.94 13.57
N ILE A 288 0.15 -13.65 13.94
CA ILE A 288 -1.23 -13.25 13.68
C ILE A 288 -1.94 -13.49 14.99
N GLU A 289 -2.52 -12.43 15.54
CA GLU A 289 -3.25 -12.45 16.80
C GLU A 289 -4.53 -11.63 16.62
N ASP A 290 -5.56 -11.96 17.39
CA ASP A 290 -6.84 -11.22 17.37
C ASP A 290 -7.48 -11.08 15.98
N ALA A 291 -7.32 -12.10 15.13
CA ALA A 291 -7.96 -12.15 13.83
C ALA A 291 -9.41 -12.66 13.94
N LYS A 292 -10.34 -11.91 13.38
CA LYS A 292 -11.75 -12.26 13.24
C LYS A 292 -12.09 -12.52 11.78
N MET A 293 -12.52 -13.75 11.51
CA MET A 293 -12.99 -14.16 10.18
C MET A 293 -14.52 -14.15 10.14
N VAL A 294 -15.10 -13.47 9.16
CA VAL A 294 -16.54 -13.34 8.96
C VAL A 294 -16.87 -13.86 7.57
N ARG A 295 -17.45 -15.06 7.52
CA ARG A 295 -18.00 -15.59 6.28
C ARG A 295 -19.25 -14.81 5.93
N LEU A 296 -19.27 -14.22 4.74
CA LEU A 296 -20.48 -13.58 4.21
C LEU A 296 -21.52 -14.63 3.85
N ASP A 297 -22.78 -14.22 3.70
CA ASP A 297 -23.83 -15.11 3.20
C ASP A 297 -23.36 -15.74 1.87
N PRO A 298 -23.30 -17.08 1.75
CA PRO A 298 -22.88 -17.75 0.53
C PRO A 298 -23.70 -17.38 -0.71
N GLN A 299 -24.94 -16.90 -0.53
CA GLN A 299 -25.78 -16.37 -1.62
C GLN A 299 -25.34 -14.98 -2.08
N VAL A 300 -24.52 -14.28 -1.30
CA VAL A 300 -23.92 -12.98 -1.65
C VAL A 300 -22.51 -13.19 -2.18
N GLN A 301 -21.69 -13.96 -1.46
CA GLN A 301 -20.34 -14.30 -1.86
C GLN A 301 -19.99 -15.72 -1.35
N PRO A 302 -19.76 -16.71 -2.23
CA PRO A 302 -19.67 -18.12 -1.82
C PRO A 302 -18.33 -18.51 -1.17
N ASN A 303 -17.31 -17.66 -1.25
CA ASN A 303 -15.95 -18.00 -0.81
C ASN A 303 -15.82 -18.00 0.73
N MET A 304 -14.57 -18.16 1.19
CA MET A 304 -14.12 -18.27 2.58
C MET A 304 -14.23 -19.70 3.12
N GLY A 305 -13.52 -20.61 2.43
CA GLY A 305 -13.31 -22.00 2.88
C GLY A 305 -12.22 -22.16 3.94
N SER A 306 -11.38 -21.14 4.14
CA SER A 306 -10.26 -21.15 5.07
C SER A 306 -10.31 -19.96 6.03
N GLY A 307 -9.81 -20.14 7.24
CA GLY A 307 -9.52 -19.04 8.16
C GLY A 307 -8.13 -18.46 7.92
N LEU A 308 -7.12 -19.32 8.08
CA LEU A 308 -5.71 -19.08 7.75
C LEU A 308 -5.23 -20.23 6.87
N TYR A 309 -4.47 -19.94 5.82
CA TYR A 309 -3.93 -20.97 4.94
C TYR A 309 -2.56 -20.60 4.36
N LEU A 310 -1.76 -21.61 4.04
CA LEU A 310 -0.46 -21.49 3.38
C LEU A 310 -0.60 -21.97 1.94
N LYS A 311 -0.07 -21.21 0.98
CA LYS A 311 0.02 -21.61 -0.44
C LYS A 311 1.45 -21.47 -0.94
N THR A 312 1.96 -22.53 -1.53
CA THR A 312 3.30 -22.58 -2.13
C THR A 312 3.22 -23.20 -3.51
N TRP A 313 4.04 -22.72 -4.44
CA TRP A 313 4.22 -23.34 -5.74
C TRP A 313 5.14 -24.55 -5.63
N THR A 314 5.00 -25.46 -6.58
CA THR A 314 5.91 -26.61 -6.71
C THR A 314 7.23 -26.20 -7.33
N GLY A 315 8.26 -27.05 -7.27
CA GLY A 315 9.56 -26.79 -7.92
C GLY A 315 9.54 -26.79 -9.45
N THR A 316 8.39 -26.99 -10.08
CA THR A 316 8.26 -27.06 -11.55
C THR A 316 7.80 -25.72 -12.10
N VAL A 317 8.55 -25.16 -13.05
CA VAL A 317 8.19 -23.92 -13.75
C VAL A 317 7.07 -24.18 -14.76
N ASN A 318 5.93 -23.49 -14.63
CA ASN A 318 4.81 -23.58 -15.57
C ASN A 318 4.48 -22.20 -16.18
N GLY A 319 4.65 -22.06 -17.50
CA GLY A 319 4.42 -20.81 -18.26
C GLY A 319 5.63 -19.87 -18.33
N VAL A 320 5.58 -18.84 -19.18
CA VAL A 320 6.61 -17.78 -19.31
C VAL A 320 5.94 -16.39 -19.47
N PRO A 321 6.14 -15.42 -18.53
CA PRO A 321 6.68 -15.66 -17.18
C PRO A 321 5.86 -16.76 -16.45
N PRO A 322 6.34 -17.37 -15.36
CA PRO A 322 5.69 -18.54 -14.74
C PRO A 322 4.31 -18.19 -14.16
N THR A 323 3.30 -18.07 -15.02
CA THR A 323 1.91 -17.71 -14.70
C THR A 323 1.17 -18.88 -14.06
N GLY A 324 1.52 -20.10 -14.44
CA GLY A 324 1.19 -21.33 -13.71
C GLY A 324 2.16 -21.64 -12.57
N GLY A 325 3.11 -20.73 -12.32
CA GLY A 325 4.05 -20.72 -11.20
C GLY A 325 5.08 -21.84 -11.14
N GLY A 326 5.95 -21.70 -10.14
CA GLY A 326 6.88 -22.72 -9.67
C GLY A 326 8.33 -22.53 -10.10
N GLY A 327 9.19 -23.37 -9.51
CA GLY A 327 10.64 -23.32 -9.67
C GLY A 327 11.36 -22.27 -8.81
N GLY A 328 10.63 -21.41 -8.11
CA GLY A 328 11.20 -20.53 -7.09
C GLY A 328 11.57 -21.31 -5.82
N GLY A 329 12.75 -21.03 -5.28
CA GLY A 329 13.14 -21.52 -3.96
C GLY A 329 12.48 -20.73 -2.82
N GLY A 330 12.79 -21.09 -1.58
CA GLY A 330 12.31 -20.41 -0.37
C GLY A 330 11.39 -21.26 0.50
N GLY A 331 11.22 -20.84 1.76
CA GLY A 331 10.50 -21.55 2.82
C GLY A 331 10.02 -20.60 3.92
#